data_AF-A0A1H3WG20-F1
#
_entry.id   AF-A0A1H3WG20-F1
#
_cell.length_a   1.000
_cell.length_b   1.000
_cell.length_c   1.000
_cell.angle_alpha   90.00
_cell.angle_beta   90.00
_cell.angle_gamma   90.00
#
_symmetry.space_group_name_H-M   'P 1'
#
loop_
_entity.id
_entity.type
_entity.pdbx_description
1 polymer ?
#
loop_
_entity_poly.entity_id
_entity_poly.type
_entity_poly.pdbx_seq_one_letter_code
_entity_poly.pdbx_strand_id
1 'polypeptide(L)' 'MHMDQKMKDLLSEASFYGLMAKRYEYVDPQKHMHFYQKHFQAAMKLEQHYMAMQGSHQSHHMMPREFPMY' A
#
# COMPACT_ATOMS: atom_id res chain seq x y z
N MET A 1 -8.95 -6.81 17.10
CA MET A 1 -7.98 -7.28 16.08
C MET A 1 -6.59 -6.89 16.55
N HIS A 2 -5.69 -7.84 16.78
CA HIS A 2 -4.32 -7.53 17.18
C HIS A 2 -3.54 -7.20 15.89
N MET A 3 -3.26 -5.91 15.65
CA MET A 3 -2.43 -5.50 14.52
C MET A 3 -0.97 -5.85 14.84
N ASP A 4 -0.39 -6.72 14.01
CA ASP A 4 1.02 -7.07 14.07
C ASP A 4 1.91 -5.82 13.85
N GLN A 5 3.11 -5.82 14.43
CA GLN A 5 4.03 -4.68 14.35
C GLN A 5 4.35 -4.34 12.88
N LYS A 6 4.48 -5.36 12.03
CA LYS A 6 4.72 -5.19 10.60
C LYS A 6 3.58 -4.47 9.89
N MET A 7 2.32 -4.71 10.26
CA MET A 7 1.19 -3.94 9.73
C MET A 7 1.27 -2.47 10.13
N LYS A 8 1.61 -2.17 11.39
CA LYS A 8 1.70 -0.80 11.88
C LYS A 8 2.80 -0.02 11.15
N ASP A 9 3.92 -0.67 10.90
CA ASP A 9 5.05 -0.07 10.17
C ASP A 9 4.64 0.22 8.72
N LEU A 10 4.04 -0.75 8.02
CA LEU A 10 3.54 -0.58 6.64
C LEU A 10 2.45 0.50 6.54
N LEU A 11 1.54 0.55 7.53
CA LEU A 11 0.49 1.58 7.59
C LEU A 11 1.09 2.98 7.80
N SER A 12 2.08 3.09 8.68
CA SER A 12 2.77 4.36 8.95
C SER A 12 3.53 4.85 7.71
N GLU A 13 4.24 3.94 7.03
CA GLU A 13 4.97 4.24 5.80
C GLU A 13 4.03 4.66 4.67
N ALA A 14 2.94 3.91 4.43
CA ALA A 14 1.94 4.26 3.44
C ALA A 14 1.29 5.62 3.73
N SER A 15 0.97 5.90 4.99
CA SER A 15 0.37 7.17 5.41
C SER A 15 1.31 8.34 5.19
N PHE A 16 2.59 8.19 5.54
CA PHE A 16 3.61 9.21 5.33
C PHE A 16 3.78 9.55 3.85
N TYR A 17 3.95 8.55 2.98
CA TYR A 17 4.09 8.79 1.55
C TYR A 17 2.82 9.34 0.91
N GLY A 18 1.64 8.94 1.37
CA GLY A 18 0.37 9.51 0.92
C GLY A 18 0.26 11.00 1.25
N LEU A 19 0.68 11.41 2.45
CA LEU A 19 0.73 12.81 2.85
C LEU A 19 1.72 13.60 1.97
N MET A 20 2.90 13.03 1.72
CA MET A 20 3.91 13.66 0.86
C MET A 20 3.44 13.79 -0.59
N ALA A 21 2.75 12.78 -1.13
CA ALA A 21 2.18 12.83 -2.46
C ALA A 21 1.14 13.96 -2.59
N LYS A 22 0.23 14.08 -1.61
CA LYS A 22 -0.76 15.18 -1.56
C LYS A 22 -0.11 16.55 -1.47
N ARG A 23 0.95 16.69 -0.66
CA ARG A 23 1.69 17.96 -0.55
C ARG A 23 2.20 18.44 -1.91
N TYR A 24 2.66 17.53 -2.77
CA TYR A 24 3.24 17.87 -4.06
C TYR A 24 2.26 17.82 -5.24
N GLU A 25 1.00 17.43 -5.01
CA GLU A 25 -0.04 17.21 -6.03
C GLU A 25 -0.17 18.38 -7.02
N TYR A 26 -0.08 19.62 -6.53
CA TYR A 26 -0.17 20.84 -7.34
C TYR A 26 1.13 21.66 -7.36
N VAL A 27 2.19 21.18 -6.71
CA VAL A 27 3.45 21.92 -6.55
C VAL A 27 4.55 21.36 -7.46
N ASP A 28 4.65 20.04 -7.55
CA ASP A 28 5.71 19.36 -8.29
C ASP A 28 5.21 17.97 -8.73
N PRO A 29 4.78 17.82 -9.99
CA PRO A 29 4.24 16.55 -10.50
C PRO A 29 5.21 15.38 -10.40
N GLN A 30 6.52 15.64 -10.53
CA GLN A 30 7.54 14.58 -10.44
C GLN A 30 7.65 14.07 -9.00
N LYS A 31 7.69 14.99 -8.02
CA LYS A 31 7.67 14.60 -6.60
C LYS A 31 6.36 13.94 -6.22
N HIS A 32 5.22 14.45 -6.69
CA HIS A 32 3.92 13.80 -6.48
C HIS A 32 3.98 12.34 -6.95
N MET A 33 4.42 12.09 -8.18
CA MET A 33 4.50 10.75 -8.74
C MET A 33 5.45 9.84 -7.96
N HIS A 34 6.62 10.35 -7.57
CA HIS A 34 7.58 9.61 -6.76
C HIS A 34 7.00 9.17 -5.41
N PHE A 35 6.37 10.08 -4.67
CA PHE A 35 5.78 9.74 -3.38
C PHE A 35 4.53 8.88 -3.53
N TYR A 36 3.75 9.08 -4.60
CA TYR A 36 2.59 8.24 -4.92
C TYR A 36 3.00 6.79 -5.20
N GLN A 37 4.05 6.58 -6.00
CA GLN A 37 4.59 5.24 -6.26
C GLN A 37 5.02 4.53 -4.97
N LYS A 38 5.69 5.24 -4.06
CA LYS A 38 6.07 4.68 -2.75
C LYS A 38 4.87 4.38 -1.86
N HIS A 39 3.88 5.27 -1.83
CA HIS A 39 2.61 5.05 -1.13
C HIS A 39 1.94 3.78 -1.65
N PHE A 40 1.83 3.64 -2.97
CA PHE A 40 1.23 2.47 -3.63
C PHE A 40 1.96 1.17 -3.26
N GLN A 41 3.30 1.17 -3.31
CA GLN A 41 4.09 -0.01 -2.92
C GLN A 41 3.88 -0.41 -1.45
N ALA A 42 3.84 0.55 -0.53
CA ALA A 42 3.59 0.28 0.89
C ALA A 42 2.16 -0.23 1.12
N ALA A 43 1.16 0.35 0.44
CA ALA A 43 -0.23 -0.08 0.49
C ALA A 43 -0.41 -1.52 -0.03
N MET A 44 0.23 -1.85 -1.16
CA MET A 44 0.22 -3.22 -1.72
C MET A 44 0.81 -4.24 -0.75
N LYS A 45 1.94 -3.92 -0.10
CA LYS A 45 2.55 -4.80 0.92
C LYS A 45 1.64 -4.96 2.14
N LEU A 46 0.97 -3.88 2.57
CA LEU A 46 0.01 -3.93 3.68
C LEU A 46 -1.17 -4.84 3.34
N GLU A 47 -1.74 -4.69 2.14
CA GLU A 47 -2.85 -5.52 1.67
C GLU A 47 -2.44 -7.00 1.58
N GLN A 48 -1.30 -7.30 0.95
CA GLN A 48 -0.77 -8.67 0.88
C GLN A 48 -0.55 -9.27 2.27
N HIS A 49 0.02 -8.50 3.20
CA HIS A 49 0.27 -8.98 4.55
C HIS A 49 -1.04 -9.23 5.31
N TYR A 50 -2.01 -8.32 5.19
CA TYR A 50 -3.36 -8.47 5.75
C TYR A 50 -4.07 -9.71 5.20
N MET A 51 -4.06 -9.87 3.88
CA MET A 51 -4.63 -11.04 3.19
C MET A 51 -3.94 -12.34 3.61
N ALA A 52 -2.61 -12.35 3.80
CA ALA A 52 -1.90 -13.53 4.28
C ALA A 52 -2.34 -13.93 5.71
N MET A 53 -2.55 -12.96 6.59
CA MET A 53 -3.07 -13.23 7.93
C MET A 53 -4.53 -13.71 7.90
N GLN A 54 -5.35 -13.19 6.97
CA GLN A 54 -6.73 -13.67 6.79
C GLN A 54 -6.81 -15.04 6.10
N GLY A 55 -5.95 -15.30 5.11
CA GLY A 55 -5.86 -16.55 4.36
C GLY A 55 -5.27 -17.71 5.17
N SER A 56 -4.54 -17.42 6.25
CA SER A 56 -4.23 -18.39 7.31
C SER A 56 -5.50 -18.93 8.00
N HIS A 57 -6.64 -18.24 7.89
CA HIS A 57 -7.92 -18.68 8.45
C HIS A 57 -8.91 -19.21 7.39
N GLN A 58 -8.66 -18.99 6.09
CA GLN A 58 -9.50 -19.53 5.01
C GLN A 58 -8.67 -19.90 3.78
N SER A 59 -8.69 -21.19 3.47
CA SER A 59 -8.12 -21.86 2.30
C SER A 59 -8.47 -21.20 0.95
N HIS A 60 -7.44 -21.02 0.11
CA HIS A 60 -7.45 -21.06 -1.38
C HIS A 60 -8.61 -20.44 -2.17
N HIS A 61 -8.40 -19.23 -2.74
CA HIS A 61 -8.87 -18.70 -4.06
C HIS A 61 -8.74 -17.14 -4.00
N MET A 62 -8.19 -16.35 -4.94
CA MET A 62 -8.10 -16.39 -6.40
C MET A 62 -7.01 -15.43 -6.96
N MET A 63 -6.51 -15.76 -8.17
CA MET A 63 -6.01 -15.00 -9.33
C MET A 63 -5.22 -13.66 -9.20
N PRO A 64 -4.13 -13.47 -9.99
CA PRO A 64 -3.44 -12.19 -10.11
C PRO A 64 -4.26 -11.23 -11.00
N ARG A 65 -4.72 -10.11 -10.44
CA ARG A 65 -5.28 -9.00 -11.21
C ARG A 65 -4.13 -8.27 -11.92
N GLU A 66 -4.01 -8.48 -13.22
CA GLU A 66 -3.29 -7.57 -14.11
C GLU A 66 -3.94 -6.18 -13.98
N PHE A 67 -3.20 -5.19 -13.48
CA PHE A 67 -3.63 -3.80 -13.52
C PHE A 67 -3.34 -3.24 -14.92
N PRO A 68 -4.33 -2.74 -15.67
CA PRO A 68 -4.07 -2.05 -16.92
C PRO A 68 -3.35 -0.73 -16.63
N MET A 69 -2.14 -0.60 -17.18
CA MET A 69 -1.44 0.67 -17.30
C MET A 69 -2.14 1.47 -18.41
N TYR A 70 -2.89 2.51 -18.02
CA TYR A 70 -3.39 3.54 -18.95
C TYR A 70 -2.35 4.65 -19.09
#